data_AF-A6DNG7-F1
#
_entry.id   AF-A6DNG7-F1
#
_cell.length_a   1.000
_cell.length_b   1.000
_cell.length_c   1.000
_cell.angle_alpha   90.00
_cell.angle_beta   90.00
_cell.angle_gamma   90.00
#
_symmetry.space_group_name_H-M   'P 1'
#
loop_
_entity.id
_entity.type
_entity.pdbx_description
1 polymer ?
#
loop_
_entity_poly.entity_id
_entity_poly.type
_entity_poly.pdbx_seq_one_letter_code
_entity_poly.pdbx_strand_id
1 'polypeptide(L)'
;MKNKKQLVNLLVASTFLVMVISGLMAYFRPFSIKTTGLHSLMGFFFILLIYLHVKHNFKGLKKSFQGKNLVLTFSITALLTGLFIWQPKPIQSILGLSNNLGAAQDRFEMNDKGMIYHYTPTPEYKLKIEVRAGKNYQAEKPSQMAIWLQNQSFYHIKTLHSSQNTEELPYWSWKVKEYNKAKKEAEENDGEVLSVSGATPNSSFDPRDYILPERNEEPFYLMIEVNQLGDGNESYQDQPSMIYRIEIDNKYPTAFQVFELMGYSKYDQQEEAWQAYYPDGSVTTALKLIDSALLTIERD
;
A
#
# COMPACT_ATOMS: atom_id res chain seq x y z
N MET A 1 -44.46 -27.96 -3.24
CA MET A 1 -43.76 -27.00 -4.15
C MET A 1 -43.99 -25.53 -3.80
N LYS A 2 -45.19 -25.11 -3.39
CA LYS A 2 -45.51 -23.70 -3.02
C LYS A 2 -44.63 -23.15 -1.88
N ASN A 3 -44.45 -23.95 -0.82
CA ASN A 3 -43.63 -23.57 0.35
C ASN A 3 -42.15 -23.35 0.01
N LYS A 4 -41.59 -24.12 -0.94
CA LYS A 4 -40.19 -23.96 -1.40
C LYS A 4 -39.97 -22.63 -2.15
N LYS A 5 -40.95 -22.21 -2.95
CA LYS A 5 -40.88 -20.90 -3.65
C LYS A 5 -41.02 -19.73 -2.69
N GLN A 6 -41.92 -19.83 -1.72
CA GLN A 6 -42.09 -18.81 -0.69
C GLN A 6 -40.82 -18.66 0.15
N LEU A 7 -40.19 -19.76 0.53
CA LEU A 7 -38.92 -19.75 1.26
C LEU A 7 -37.81 -19.03 0.47
N VAL A 8 -37.62 -19.36 -0.82
CA VAL A 8 -36.61 -18.68 -1.66
C VAL A 8 -36.89 -17.18 -1.77
N ASN A 9 -38.14 -16.77 -1.94
CA ASN A 9 -38.49 -15.35 -2.02
C ASN A 9 -38.21 -14.61 -0.71
N LEU A 10 -38.53 -15.21 0.44
CA LEU A 10 -38.23 -14.64 1.76
C LEU A 10 -36.71 -14.53 1.99
N LEU A 11 -35.95 -15.56 1.59
CA LEU A 11 -34.49 -15.53 1.67
C LEU A 11 -33.89 -14.45 0.76
N VAL A 12 -34.38 -14.29 -0.47
CA VAL A 12 -33.95 -13.20 -1.37
C VAL A 12 -34.25 -11.84 -0.72
N ALA A 13 -35.45 -11.65 -0.17
CA ALA A 13 -35.81 -10.38 0.45
C ALA A 13 -34.96 -10.07 1.69
N SER A 14 -34.74 -11.04 2.58
CA SER A 14 -33.96 -10.83 3.80
C SER A 14 -32.47 -10.62 3.51
N THR A 15 -31.91 -11.37 2.57
CA THR A 15 -30.50 -11.19 2.16
C THR A 15 -30.28 -9.90 1.40
N PHE A 16 -31.23 -9.46 0.56
CA PHE A 16 -31.21 -8.13 -0.05
C PHE A 16 -31.16 -7.02 1.01
N LEU A 17 -31.96 -7.13 2.07
CA LEU A 17 -31.94 -6.16 3.17
C LEU A 17 -30.56 -6.11 3.85
N VAL A 18 -29.95 -7.27 4.10
CA VAL A 18 -28.57 -7.33 4.64
C VAL A 18 -27.58 -6.68 3.69
N MET A 19 -27.67 -6.91 2.38
CA MET A 19 -26.81 -6.29 1.37
C MET A 19 -26.92 -4.77 1.35
N VAL A 20 -28.15 -4.24 1.41
CA VAL A 20 -28.39 -2.79 1.44
C VAL A 20 -27.81 -2.17 2.70
N ILE A 21 -28.11 -2.73 3.88
CA ILE A 21 -27.63 -2.19 5.16
C ILE A 21 -26.10 -2.26 5.23
N SER A 22 -25.52 -3.42 4.93
CA SER A 22 -24.06 -3.59 4.95
C SER A 22 -23.35 -2.73 3.89
N GLY A 23 -23.96 -2.52 2.72
CA GLY A 23 -23.43 -1.64 1.67
C GLY A 23 -23.45 -0.16 2.06
N LEU A 24 -24.55 0.31 2.66
CA LEU A 24 -24.63 1.67 3.21
C LEU A 24 -23.65 1.88 4.36
N MET A 25 -23.54 0.90 5.26
CA MET A 25 -22.54 0.94 6.33
C MET A 25 -21.13 0.98 5.76
N ALA A 26 -20.84 0.13 4.77
CA ALA A 26 -19.55 0.14 4.11
C ALA A 26 -19.28 1.53 3.52
N TYR A 27 -20.22 2.15 2.82
CA TYR A 27 -20.03 3.45 2.18
C TYR A 27 -19.85 4.63 3.17
N PHE A 28 -20.68 4.73 4.22
CA PHE A 28 -20.68 5.89 5.12
C PHE A 28 -19.75 5.78 6.34
N ARG A 29 -19.23 4.60 6.67
CA ARG A 29 -18.35 4.39 7.83
C ARG A 29 -16.91 4.08 7.41
N PRO A 30 -15.93 4.29 8.32
CA PRO A 30 -14.58 3.78 8.13
C PRO A 30 -14.57 2.28 7.83
N PHE A 31 -13.56 1.84 7.08
CA PHE A 31 -13.44 0.45 6.66
C PHE A 31 -13.50 -0.51 7.86
N SER A 32 -14.31 -1.57 7.71
CA SER A 32 -14.40 -2.64 8.70
C SER A 32 -14.39 -3.99 8.00
N ILE A 33 -13.43 -4.85 8.36
CA ILE A 33 -13.33 -6.23 7.85
C ILE A 33 -14.63 -6.99 8.13
N LYS A 34 -15.27 -6.74 9.30
CA LYS A 34 -16.54 -7.39 9.66
C LYS A 34 -17.67 -6.98 8.73
N THR A 35 -17.83 -5.68 8.45
CA THR A 35 -18.89 -5.16 7.57
C THR A 35 -18.66 -5.55 6.12
N THR A 36 -17.44 -5.35 5.61
CA THR A 36 -17.09 -5.70 4.23
C THR A 36 -17.14 -7.21 4.00
N GLY A 37 -16.63 -8.00 4.95
CA GLY A 37 -16.70 -9.46 4.90
C GLY A 37 -18.14 -9.98 4.91
N LEU A 38 -19.01 -9.43 5.77
CA LEU A 38 -20.44 -9.75 5.77
C LEU A 38 -21.09 -9.40 4.42
N HIS A 39 -20.83 -8.21 3.88
CA HIS A 39 -21.38 -7.78 2.60
C HIS A 39 -20.96 -8.71 1.46
N SER A 40 -19.67 -8.99 1.33
CA SER A 40 -19.15 -9.86 0.27
C SER A 40 -19.66 -11.30 0.37
N LEU A 41 -19.67 -11.87 1.58
CA LEU A 41 -20.17 -13.24 1.82
C LEU A 41 -21.67 -13.34 1.53
N MET A 42 -22.46 -12.40 2.03
CA MET A 42 -23.90 -12.36 1.77
C MET A 42 -24.20 -12.10 0.29
N GLY A 43 -23.38 -11.31 -0.40
CA GLY A 43 -23.49 -11.08 -1.84
C GLY A 43 -23.26 -12.36 -2.64
N PHE A 44 -22.25 -13.15 -2.27
CA PHE A 44 -22.01 -14.46 -2.88
C PHE A 44 -23.20 -15.40 -2.67
N PHE A 45 -23.74 -15.48 -1.45
CA PHE A 45 -24.94 -16.29 -1.17
C PHE A 45 -26.17 -15.76 -1.93
N PHE A 46 -26.30 -14.44 -2.07
CA PHE A 46 -27.37 -13.80 -2.80
C PHE A 46 -27.40 -14.17 -4.28
N ILE A 47 -26.23 -14.32 -4.92
CA ILE A 47 -26.13 -14.79 -6.32
C ILE A 47 -26.74 -16.19 -6.47
N LEU A 48 -26.45 -17.11 -5.53
CA LEU A 48 -27.04 -18.46 -5.53
C LEU A 48 -28.56 -18.40 -5.38
N LEU A 49 -29.07 -17.55 -4.48
CA LEU A 49 -30.50 -17.35 -4.28
C LEU A 49 -31.19 -16.75 -5.51
N ILE A 50 -30.56 -15.79 -6.20
CA ILE A 50 -31.05 -15.22 -7.46
C ILE A 50 -31.16 -16.33 -8.51
N TYR A 51 -30.15 -17.20 -8.65
CA TYR A 51 -30.22 -18.32 -9.59
C TYR A 51 -31.43 -19.22 -9.31
N LEU A 52 -31.66 -19.60 -8.05
CA LEU A 52 -32.83 -20.40 -7.65
C LEU A 52 -34.15 -19.63 -7.89
N HIS A 53 -34.16 -18.33 -7.61
CA HIS A 53 -35.32 -17.46 -7.83
C HIS A 53 -35.68 -17.37 -9.32
N VAL A 54 -34.69 -17.15 -10.18
CA VAL A 54 -34.85 -17.12 -11.64
C VAL A 54 -35.33 -18.47 -12.15
N LYS A 55 -34.71 -19.58 -11.74
CA LYS A 55 -35.13 -20.94 -12.11
C LYS A 55 -36.60 -21.20 -11.76
N HIS A 56 -37.04 -20.77 -10.57
CA HIS A 56 -38.43 -20.95 -10.13
C HIS A 56 -39.44 -20.05 -10.84
N ASN A 57 -39.00 -18.90 -11.36
CA ASN A 57 -39.83 -17.88 -11.99
C ASN A 57 -39.53 -17.71 -13.51
N PHE A 58 -38.85 -18.69 -14.12
CA PHE A 58 -38.32 -18.61 -15.48
C PHE A 58 -39.39 -18.29 -16.54
N LYS A 59 -40.59 -18.85 -16.42
CA LYS A 59 -41.70 -18.57 -17.36
C LYS A 59 -42.09 -17.09 -17.37
N GLY A 60 -42.11 -16.45 -16.20
CA GLY A 60 -42.39 -15.02 -16.08
C GLY A 60 -41.26 -14.18 -16.66
N LEU A 61 -40.01 -14.54 -16.34
CA LEU A 61 -38.83 -13.86 -16.86
C LEU A 61 -38.77 -13.94 -18.39
N LYS A 62 -38.98 -15.12 -19.00
CA LYS A 62 -38.96 -15.31 -20.46
C LYS A 62 -39.94 -14.39 -21.19
N LYS A 63 -41.09 -14.08 -20.57
CA LYS A 63 -42.07 -13.14 -21.14
C LYS A 63 -41.54 -11.70 -21.13
N SER A 64 -40.80 -11.32 -20.08
CA SER A 64 -40.14 -10.01 -19.99
C SER A 64 -39.02 -9.82 -21.01
N PHE A 65 -38.48 -10.91 -21.57
CA PHE A 65 -37.45 -10.85 -22.62
C PHE A 65 -37.97 -10.45 -24.01
N GLN A 66 -39.29 -10.33 -24.19
CA GLN A 66 -39.91 -10.03 -25.48
C GLN A 66 -40.41 -8.59 -25.48
N GLY A 67 -39.67 -7.67 -26.11
CA GLY A 67 -40.14 -6.32 -26.40
C GLY A 67 -39.11 -5.19 -26.21
N LYS A 68 -39.56 -3.96 -26.43
CA LYS A 68 -38.75 -2.72 -26.35
C LYS A 68 -38.13 -2.49 -24.95
N ASN A 69 -38.78 -3.01 -23.91
CA ASN A 69 -38.30 -2.88 -22.53
C ASN A 69 -36.96 -3.59 -22.28
N LEU A 70 -36.67 -4.67 -23.01
CA LEU A 70 -35.39 -5.37 -22.92
C LEU A 70 -34.26 -4.46 -23.41
N VAL A 71 -34.40 -3.90 -24.62
CA VAL A 71 -33.42 -2.99 -25.21
C VAL A 71 -33.20 -1.79 -24.30
N LEU A 72 -34.27 -1.18 -23.79
CA LEU A 72 -34.19 -0.07 -22.84
C LEU A 72 -33.38 -0.44 -21.58
N THR A 73 -33.64 -1.60 -21.00
CA THR A 73 -32.95 -2.04 -19.77
C THR A 73 -31.46 -2.29 -20.02
N PHE A 74 -31.10 -2.89 -21.16
CA PHE A 74 -29.70 -3.07 -21.55
C PHE A 74 -29.02 -1.75 -21.84
N SER A 75 -29.69 -0.82 -22.54
CA SER A 75 -29.14 0.51 -22.82
C SER A 75 -28.89 1.30 -21.54
N ILE A 76 -29.83 1.29 -20.58
CA ILE A 76 -29.64 1.94 -19.28
C ILE A 76 -28.47 1.30 -18.52
N THR A 77 -28.42 -0.03 -18.44
CA THR A 77 -27.32 -0.74 -17.78
C THR A 77 -25.97 -0.40 -18.42
N ALA A 78 -25.88 -0.41 -19.75
CA ALA A 78 -24.66 -0.07 -20.48
C ALA A 78 -24.25 1.40 -20.25
N LEU A 79 -25.21 2.33 -20.25
CA LEU A 79 -24.97 3.74 -19.97
C LEU A 79 -24.45 3.94 -18.55
N LEU A 80 -25.11 3.35 -17.54
CA LEU A 80 -24.68 3.46 -16.14
C LEU A 80 -23.28 2.87 -15.94
N THR A 81 -22.99 1.71 -16.54
CA THR A 81 -21.65 1.11 -16.51
C THR A 81 -20.62 2.02 -17.19
N GLY A 82 -20.93 2.58 -18.37
CA GLY A 82 -20.05 3.51 -19.06
C GLY A 82 -19.77 4.78 -18.27
N LEU A 83 -20.81 5.37 -17.66
CA LEU A 83 -20.68 6.52 -16.76
C LEU A 83 -19.81 6.20 -15.55
N PHE A 84 -19.99 5.02 -14.95
CA PHE A 84 -19.18 4.58 -13.81
C PHE A 84 -17.72 4.31 -14.18
N ILE A 85 -17.44 3.83 -15.41
CA ILE A 85 -16.07 3.67 -15.91
C ILE A 85 -15.43 5.03 -16.19
N TRP A 86 -16.18 5.97 -16.78
CA TRP A 86 -15.67 7.29 -17.15
C TRP A 86 -15.50 8.25 -15.95
N GLN A 87 -16.28 8.05 -14.87
CA GLN A 87 -16.24 8.84 -13.64
C GLN A 87 -16.16 10.38 -13.83
N PRO A 88 -17.13 11.02 -14.50
CA PRO A 88 -17.20 12.48 -14.58
C PRO A 88 -17.35 13.10 -13.18
N LYS A 89 -17.04 14.40 -13.05
CA LYS A 89 -17.01 15.14 -11.77
C LYS A 89 -18.19 14.87 -10.82
N PRO A 90 -19.47 14.82 -11.26
CA PRO A 90 -20.58 14.52 -10.36
C PRO A 90 -20.49 13.14 -9.69
N ILE A 91 -20.01 12.13 -10.42
CA ILE A 91 -19.83 10.78 -9.89
C ILE A 91 -18.67 10.77 -8.88
N GLN A 92 -17.57 11.45 -9.19
CA GLN A 92 -16.45 11.61 -8.25
C GLN A 92 -16.88 12.33 -6.96
N SER A 93 -17.72 13.37 -7.06
CA SER A 93 -18.27 14.06 -5.89
C SER A 93 -19.09 13.13 -5.00
N ILE A 94 -19.93 12.27 -5.59
CA ILE A 94 -20.68 11.26 -4.82
C ILE A 94 -19.72 10.23 -4.22
N LEU A 95 -18.79 9.69 -5.00
CA LEU A 95 -17.82 8.72 -4.48
C LEU A 95 -16.94 9.32 -3.36
N GLY A 96 -16.62 10.61 -3.43
CA GLY A 96 -15.86 11.33 -2.41
C GLY A 96 -16.61 11.57 -1.09
N LEU A 97 -17.92 11.35 -1.04
CA LEU A 97 -18.68 11.32 0.23
C LEU A 97 -18.48 10.02 1.00
N SER A 98 -17.88 9.00 0.37
CA SER A 98 -17.59 7.72 1.01
C SER A 98 -16.52 7.89 2.09
N ASN A 99 -16.84 7.49 3.31
CA ASN A 99 -15.84 7.32 4.37
C ASN A 99 -15.19 5.93 4.32
N ASN A 100 -15.58 5.08 3.37
CA ASN A 100 -14.92 3.81 3.11
C ASN A 100 -13.60 4.05 2.38
N LEU A 101 -12.52 4.04 3.14
CA LEU A 101 -11.18 4.21 2.62
C LEU A 101 -10.55 2.87 2.15
N GLY A 102 -11.34 1.79 2.11
CA GLY A 102 -10.92 0.46 1.66
C GLY A 102 -10.08 -0.31 2.69
N ALA A 103 -9.82 -1.58 2.38
CA ALA A 103 -9.00 -2.51 3.17
C ALA A 103 -7.50 -2.34 2.96
N ALA A 104 -7.07 -1.28 2.27
CA ALA A 104 -5.67 -1.09 1.94
C ALA A 104 -4.94 -0.69 3.24
N GLN A 105 -4.48 -1.73 3.96
CA GLN A 105 -3.59 -1.64 5.11
C GLN A 105 -2.33 -0.83 4.78
N ASP A 106 -1.99 -0.75 3.49
CA ASP A 106 -1.04 0.21 2.94
C ASP A 106 -1.66 0.90 1.71
N ARG A 107 -1.89 2.22 1.77
CA ARG A 107 -2.28 3.02 0.60
C ARG A 107 -1.06 3.75 0.09
N PHE A 108 -0.70 3.51 -1.17
CA PHE A 108 0.26 4.29 -1.92
C PHE A 108 -0.52 5.07 -2.98
N GLU A 109 -0.66 6.38 -2.78
CA GLU A 109 -1.30 7.28 -3.73
C GLU A 109 -0.23 8.23 -4.28
N MET A 110 0.06 8.16 -5.58
CA MET A 110 0.93 9.10 -6.31
C MET A 110 0.08 10.03 -7.17
N ASN A 111 0.35 11.33 -7.11
CA ASN A 111 -0.24 12.34 -7.98
C ASN A 111 0.79 13.46 -8.25
N ASP A 112 0.40 14.46 -9.04
CA ASP A 112 1.28 15.58 -9.43
C ASP A 112 1.85 16.37 -8.24
N LYS A 113 1.24 16.26 -7.04
CA LYS A 113 1.69 16.93 -5.81
C LYS A 113 2.62 16.08 -4.97
N GLY A 114 2.80 14.80 -5.30
CA GLY A 114 3.68 13.87 -4.60
C GLY A 114 2.99 12.56 -4.24
N MET A 115 3.31 12.03 -3.06
CA MET A 115 2.92 10.68 -2.65
C MET A 115 2.46 10.64 -1.20
N ILE A 116 1.46 9.81 -0.91
CA ILE A 116 1.06 9.46 0.45
C ILE A 116 1.16 7.94 0.61
N TYR A 117 1.85 7.50 1.68
CA TYR A 117 1.96 6.11 2.08
C TYR A 117 1.46 5.92 3.51
N HIS A 118 0.54 4.97 3.73
CA HIS A 118 0.11 4.56 5.06
C HIS A 118 0.68 3.19 5.40
N TYR A 119 1.08 2.98 6.65
CA TYR A 119 1.48 1.68 7.18
C TYR A 119 0.92 1.49 8.59
N THR A 120 0.17 0.42 8.79
CA THR A 120 -0.49 0.12 10.07
C THR A 120 -0.06 -1.25 10.59
N PRO A 121 1.07 -1.37 11.31
CA PRO A 121 1.53 -2.64 11.88
C PRO A 121 0.56 -3.20 12.93
N THR A 122 -0.08 -2.34 13.73
CA THR A 122 -1.14 -2.69 14.70
C THR A 122 -2.22 -1.61 14.69
N PRO A 123 -3.46 -1.89 15.12
CA PRO A 123 -4.52 -0.87 15.18
C PRO A 123 -4.14 0.39 15.99
N GLU A 124 -3.32 0.21 17.01
CA GLU A 124 -2.84 1.23 17.95
C GLU A 124 -1.57 1.94 17.45
N TYR A 125 -1.00 1.53 16.32
CA TYR A 125 0.24 2.08 15.79
C TYR A 125 0.14 2.31 14.28
N LYS A 126 0.16 3.57 13.86
CA LYS A 126 0.06 3.94 12.45
C LYS A 126 1.18 4.88 12.06
N LEU A 127 1.78 4.62 10.90
CA LEU A 127 2.72 5.49 10.22
C LEU A 127 2.05 6.04 8.97
N LYS A 128 2.19 7.35 8.77
CA LYS A 128 1.80 8.03 7.55
C LYS A 128 2.99 8.80 7.01
N ILE A 129 3.36 8.55 5.77
CA ILE A 129 4.44 9.21 5.05
C ILE A 129 3.81 10.07 3.98
N GLU A 130 4.09 11.37 4.00
CA GLU A 130 3.68 12.30 2.97
C GLU A 130 4.93 12.87 2.29
N VAL A 131 5.12 12.56 1.01
CA VAL A 131 6.20 13.08 0.19
C VAL A 131 5.62 14.13 -0.74
N ARG A 132 6.13 15.35 -0.68
CA ARG A 132 5.76 16.44 -1.58
C ARG A 132 6.68 16.42 -2.81
N ALA A 133 6.07 16.37 -3.99
CA ALA A 133 6.77 16.43 -5.26
C ALA A 133 7.56 17.74 -5.37
N GLY A 134 8.83 17.63 -5.73
CA GLY A 134 9.68 18.76 -6.04
C GLY A 134 9.48 19.27 -7.46
N LYS A 135 10.19 20.35 -7.81
CA LYS A 135 10.04 21.05 -9.10
C LYS A 135 10.33 20.18 -10.32
N ASN A 136 11.12 19.12 -10.15
CA ASN A 136 11.55 18.23 -11.25
C ASN A 136 10.78 16.91 -11.28
N TYR A 137 9.79 16.72 -10.41
CA TYR A 137 8.93 15.54 -10.43
C TYR A 137 8.05 15.55 -11.68
N GLN A 138 7.94 14.40 -12.34
CA GLN A 138 7.15 14.23 -13.58
C GLN A 138 6.04 13.20 -13.36
N ALA A 139 4.79 13.64 -13.31
CA ALA A 139 3.66 12.74 -13.08
C ALA A 139 3.43 11.74 -14.22
N GLU A 140 3.71 12.15 -15.46
CA GLU A 140 3.57 11.30 -16.66
C GLU A 140 4.63 10.19 -16.75
N LYS A 141 5.78 10.40 -16.09
CA LYS A 141 6.90 9.44 -16.02
C LYS A 141 7.32 9.30 -14.54
N PRO A 142 6.55 8.55 -13.73
CA PRO A 142 6.74 8.53 -12.28
C PRO A 142 8.14 8.03 -11.92
N SER A 143 8.76 8.72 -10.96
CA SER A 143 10.05 8.35 -10.37
C SER A 143 9.96 6.96 -9.74
N GLN A 144 11.03 6.18 -9.87
CA GLN A 144 11.18 4.93 -9.14
C GLN A 144 11.41 5.26 -7.66
N MET A 145 10.80 4.49 -6.76
CA MET A 145 10.88 4.72 -5.33
C MET A 145 10.87 3.42 -4.53
N ALA A 146 11.65 3.38 -3.45
CA ALA A 146 11.55 2.39 -2.40
C ALA A 146 11.41 3.05 -1.03
N ILE A 147 10.65 2.41 -0.14
CA ILE A 147 10.47 2.78 1.26
C ILE A 147 10.73 1.53 2.10
N TRP A 148 11.61 1.61 3.09
CA TRP A 148 11.92 0.46 3.93
C TRP A 148 12.35 0.88 5.34
N LEU A 149 12.36 -0.10 6.23
CA LEU A 149 12.77 0.03 7.63
C LEU A 149 14.16 -0.55 7.84
N GLN A 150 14.96 0.09 8.67
CA GLN A 150 16.26 -0.41 9.15
C GLN A 150 16.35 -0.36 10.67
N ASN A 151 17.11 -1.28 11.28
CA ASN A 151 17.40 -1.21 12.72
C ASN A 151 18.54 -0.23 13.02
N GLN A 152 18.89 -0.03 14.29
CA GLN A 152 20.01 0.82 14.71
C GLN A 152 21.35 0.46 14.05
N SER A 153 21.55 -0.82 13.75
CA SER A 153 22.74 -1.34 13.10
C SER A 153 22.69 -1.24 11.57
N PHE A 154 21.72 -0.50 11.01
CA PHE A 154 21.51 -0.25 9.58
C PHE A 154 21.19 -1.50 8.75
N TYR A 155 20.82 -2.61 9.38
CA TYR A 155 20.31 -3.78 8.68
C TYR A 155 18.88 -3.53 8.21
N HIS A 156 18.59 -3.99 7.00
CA HIS A 156 17.23 -3.99 6.47
C HIS A 156 16.33 -4.87 7.34
N ILE A 157 15.16 -4.36 7.70
CA ILE A 157 14.13 -5.09 8.45
C ILE A 157 13.02 -5.51 7.49
N LYS A 158 12.45 -4.52 6.77
CA LYS A 158 11.29 -4.72 5.91
C LYS A 158 11.19 -3.66 4.83
N THR A 159 10.94 -4.11 3.61
CA THR A 159 10.47 -3.24 2.52
C THR A 159 8.98 -2.98 2.70
N LEU A 160 8.62 -1.70 2.79
CA LEU A 160 7.24 -1.23 2.88
C LEU A 160 6.66 -0.97 1.48
N HIS A 161 7.47 -0.37 0.61
CA HIS A 161 7.14 -0.13 -0.79
C HIS A 161 8.39 -0.26 -1.65
N SER A 162 8.23 -0.74 -2.88
CA SER A 162 9.27 -0.72 -3.90
C SER A 162 8.65 -0.67 -5.29
N SER A 163 9.23 0.14 -6.16
CA SER A 163 8.92 0.10 -7.59
C SER A 163 9.44 -1.20 -8.22
N GLN A 164 8.88 -1.60 -9.38
CA GLN A 164 9.18 -2.90 -9.99
C GLN A 164 10.63 -3.01 -10.48
N ASN A 165 11.24 -1.90 -10.90
CA ASN A 165 12.61 -1.91 -11.40
C ASN A 165 13.61 -1.71 -10.26
N THR A 166 14.29 -2.78 -9.88
CA THR A 166 15.23 -2.81 -8.76
C THR A 166 16.63 -2.30 -9.11
N GLU A 167 16.99 -2.30 -10.39
CA GLU A 167 18.30 -1.81 -10.88
C GLU A 167 18.41 -0.28 -10.69
N GLU A 168 17.27 0.40 -10.73
CA GLU A 168 17.14 1.86 -10.60
C GLU A 168 17.13 2.33 -9.14
N LEU A 169 17.14 1.38 -8.21
CA LEU A 169 17.16 1.61 -6.76
C LEU A 169 18.32 0.79 -6.17
N PRO A 170 19.58 1.10 -6.54
CA PRO A 170 20.72 0.25 -6.26
C PRO A 170 21.04 0.16 -4.77
N TYR A 171 20.81 1.22 -3.99
CA TYR A 171 21.12 1.23 -2.56
C TYR A 171 20.19 0.29 -1.78
N TRP A 172 18.88 0.44 -1.98
CA TRP A 172 17.87 -0.43 -1.39
C TRP A 172 18.02 -1.88 -1.86
N SER A 173 18.20 -2.09 -3.17
CA SER A 173 18.30 -3.46 -3.71
C SER A 173 19.54 -4.20 -3.18
N TRP A 174 20.65 -3.49 -2.97
CA TRP A 174 21.82 -4.04 -2.30
C TRP A 174 21.54 -4.40 -0.84
N LYS A 175 20.90 -3.51 -0.06
CA LYS A 175 20.51 -3.79 1.33
C LYS A 175 19.59 -5.00 1.48
N VAL A 176 18.65 -5.18 0.55
CA VAL A 176 17.78 -6.36 0.51
C VAL A 176 18.57 -7.63 0.19
N LYS A 177 19.55 -7.57 -0.71
CA LYS A 177 20.43 -8.71 -1.03
C LYS A 177 21.27 -9.13 0.17
N GLU A 178 21.86 -8.17 0.89
CA GLU A 178 22.62 -8.45 2.12
C GLU A 178 21.74 -9.14 3.17
N TYR A 179 20.54 -8.62 3.39
CA TYR A 179 19.58 -9.20 4.35
C TYR A 179 19.18 -10.64 3.98
N ASN A 180 18.85 -10.88 2.72
CA ASN A 180 18.48 -12.24 2.26
C ASN A 180 19.65 -13.22 2.37
N LYS A 181 20.88 -12.76 2.12
CA LYS A 181 22.09 -13.57 2.32
C LYS A 181 22.25 -13.94 3.80
N ALA A 182 22.20 -12.96 4.70
CA ALA A 182 22.31 -13.19 6.14
C ALA A 182 21.21 -14.12 6.68
N LYS A 183 19.97 -13.96 6.17
CA LYS A 183 18.85 -14.85 6.53
C LYS A 183 19.11 -16.29 6.09
N LYS A 184 19.57 -16.49 4.86
CA LYS A 184 19.89 -17.82 4.34
C LYS A 184 21.04 -18.47 5.12
N GLU A 185 22.09 -17.71 5.42
CA GLU A 185 23.21 -18.19 6.25
C GLU A 185 22.73 -18.57 7.66
N ALA A 186 21.83 -17.80 8.27
CA ALA A 186 21.25 -18.14 9.57
C ALA A 186 20.41 -19.43 9.52
N GLU A 187 19.60 -19.62 8.48
CA GLU A 187 18.81 -20.84 8.27
C GLU A 187 19.70 -22.08 8.02
N GLU A 188 20.84 -21.92 7.35
CA GLU A 188 21.81 -22.99 7.11
C GLU A 188 22.62 -23.34 8.37
N ASN A 189 22.88 -22.37 9.24
CA ASN A 189 23.66 -22.53 10.48
C ASN A 189 22.83 -22.92 11.71
N ASP A 190 21.49 -23.02 11.60
CA ASP A 190 20.58 -23.45 12.68
C ASP A 190 20.85 -24.90 13.17
N GLY A 191 21.79 -25.61 12.52
CA GLY A 191 22.32 -26.93 12.93
C GLY A 191 23.65 -26.93 13.72
N GLU A 192 24.41 -25.83 13.76
CA GLU A 192 25.66 -25.73 14.54
C GLU A 192 25.46 -24.76 15.72
N VAL A 193 24.91 -25.29 16.81
CA VAL A 193 24.86 -24.60 18.10
C VAL A 193 26.28 -24.51 18.68
N LEU A 194 27.01 -23.44 18.35
CA LEU A 194 28.17 -23.01 19.13
C LEU A 194 27.75 -21.96 20.16
N SER A 195 27.61 -22.47 21.38
CA SER A 195 27.40 -21.80 22.65
C SER A 195 28.44 -20.71 22.95
N VAL A 196 28.42 -19.52 22.33
CA VAL A 196 28.91 -18.26 22.94
C VAL A 196 28.36 -16.98 22.25
N SER A 197 27.04 -16.75 22.24
CA SER A 197 26.50 -15.38 22.39
C SER A 197 25.00 -15.49 22.64
N GLY A 198 24.53 -15.10 23.82
CA GLY A 198 23.10 -15.06 24.10
C GLY A 198 22.40 -14.19 23.06
N ALA A 199 21.26 -14.67 22.57
CA ALA A 199 20.37 -13.95 21.67
C ALA A 199 20.21 -12.50 22.14
N THR A 200 20.79 -11.56 21.39
CA THR A 200 20.32 -10.19 21.39
C THR A 200 18.97 -10.17 20.65
N PRO A 201 18.04 -9.26 20.99
CA PRO A 201 16.79 -9.08 20.25
C PRO A 201 16.96 -8.86 18.73
N ASN A 202 18.20 -8.58 18.28
CA ASN A 202 18.60 -8.36 16.89
C ASN A 202 18.68 -9.61 15.99
N SER A 203 18.27 -10.79 16.45
CA SER A 203 18.24 -12.01 15.62
C SER A 203 16.86 -12.35 15.05
N SER A 204 15.83 -11.53 15.30
CA SER A 204 14.51 -11.75 14.72
C SER A 204 14.43 -11.25 13.27
N PHE A 205 13.70 -11.95 12.42
CA PHE A 205 13.32 -11.50 11.08
C PHE A 205 11.87 -10.97 11.04
N ASP A 206 11.17 -10.89 12.18
CA ASP A 206 9.85 -10.27 12.27
C ASP A 206 9.98 -8.76 12.49
N PRO A 207 9.47 -7.91 11.58
CA PRO A 207 9.54 -6.46 11.69
C PRO A 207 8.93 -5.93 12.99
N ARG A 208 7.93 -6.62 13.54
CA ARG A 208 7.27 -6.23 14.80
C ARG A 208 8.22 -6.23 15.98
N ASP A 209 9.28 -7.03 15.93
CA ASP A 209 10.27 -7.12 16.99
C ASP A 209 11.22 -5.93 17.01
N TYR A 210 11.15 -5.06 15.99
CA TYR A 210 11.96 -3.83 15.90
C TYR A 210 11.12 -2.57 16.03
N ILE A 211 9.89 -2.56 15.53
CA ILE A 211 9.07 -1.34 15.42
C ILE A 211 8.03 -1.18 16.52
N LEU A 212 7.69 -2.25 17.26
CA LEU A 212 6.68 -2.18 18.31
C LEU A 212 7.34 -1.86 19.66
N PRO A 213 6.94 -0.79 20.35
CA PRO A 213 7.55 -0.37 21.61
C PRO A 213 7.47 -1.44 22.70
N GLU A 214 6.43 -2.27 22.69
CA GLU A 214 6.26 -3.35 23.65
C GLU A 214 7.30 -4.47 23.49
N ARG A 215 8.00 -4.50 22.34
CA ARG A 215 8.99 -5.52 21.99
C ARG A 215 10.41 -4.99 21.96
N ASN A 216 10.59 -3.74 21.56
CA ASN A 216 11.90 -3.10 21.44
C ASN A 216 11.80 -1.59 21.65
N GLU A 217 12.63 -1.04 22.52
CA GLU A 217 12.68 0.41 22.78
C GLU A 217 13.76 1.12 21.94
N GLU A 218 14.63 0.37 21.27
CA GLU A 218 15.71 0.93 20.48
C GLU A 218 15.19 1.70 19.25
N PRO A 219 15.79 2.84 18.87
CA PRO A 219 15.40 3.56 17.67
C PRO A 219 15.57 2.72 16.41
N PHE A 220 14.81 3.06 15.39
CA PHE A 220 14.92 2.45 14.07
C PHE A 220 14.83 3.53 13.01
N TYR A 221 15.30 3.22 11.80
CA TYR A 221 15.28 4.16 10.69
C TYR A 221 14.19 3.83 9.70
N LEU A 222 13.53 4.86 9.19
CA LEU A 222 12.67 4.77 8.03
C LEU A 222 13.37 5.49 6.87
N MET A 223 13.48 4.79 5.75
CA MET A 223 14.29 5.19 4.61
C MET A 223 13.43 5.35 3.37
N ILE A 224 13.80 6.31 2.52
CA ILE A 224 13.22 6.51 1.18
C ILE A 224 14.37 6.64 0.19
N GLU A 225 14.33 5.86 -0.89
CA GLU A 225 15.19 6.03 -2.06
C GLU A 225 14.31 6.42 -3.24
N VAL A 226 14.70 7.45 -3.98
CA VAL A 226 13.97 7.94 -5.16
C VAL A 226 14.93 8.15 -6.33
N ASN A 227 14.52 7.71 -7.52
CA ASN A 227 15.29 7.87 -8.75
C ASN A 227 14.39 8.30 -9.92
N GLN A 228 14.89 9.18 -10.79
CA GLN A 228 14.21 9.61 -12.01
C GLN A 228 15.01 9.16 -13.22
N LEU A 229 14.42 8.30 -14.06
CA LEU A 229 15.13 7.72 -15.21
C LEU A 229 15.40 8.75 -16.30
N GLY A 230 16.61 8.72 -16.85
CA GLY A 230 17.04 9.59 -17.93
C GLY A 230 17.20 11.04 -17.49
N ASP A 231 17.55 11.27 -16.24
CA ASP A 231 17.86 12.58 -15.63
C ASP A 231 19.35 12.88 -15.72
N GLY A 232 19.90 12.90 -16.94
CA GLY A 232 21.32 13.16 -17.17
C GLY A 232 21.72 14.64 -16.97
N ASN A 233 23.00 14.87 -16.66
CA ASN A 233 23.61 16.20 -16.58
C ASN A 233 25.08 16.17 -17.07
N GLU A 234 25.85 17.24 -16.86
CA GLU A 234 27.25 17.31 -17.30
C GLU A 234 28.17 16.27 -16.62
N SER A 235 27.83 15.85 -15.40
CA SER A 235 28.61 14.89 -14.61
C SER A 235 28.16 13.43 -14.79
N TYR A 236 26.88 13.22 -15.12
CA TYR A 236 26.27 11.88 -15.16
C TYR A 236 25.42 11.68 -16.41
N GLN A 237 25.54 10.51 -17.04
CA GLN A 237 24.63 10.10 -18.12
C GLN A 237 23.19 9.94 -17.61
N ASP A 238 23.04 9.38 -16.41
CA ASP A 238 21.81 9.39 -15.63
C ASP A 238 22.19 9.66 -14.17
N GLN A 239 21.51 10.59 -13.52
CA GLN A 239 21.86 10.98 -12.15
C GLN A 239 21.58 9.85 -11.16
N PRO A 240 22.39 9.74 -10.09
CA PRO A 240 22.18 8.74 -9.05
C PRO A 240 20.87 8.98 -8.28
N SER A 241 20.36 7.92 -7.66
CA SER A 241 19.19 7.99 -6.80
C SER A 241 19.49 8.81 -5.53
N MET A 242 18.46 9.44 -4.98
CA MET A 242 18.54 10.21 -3.74
C MET A 242 17.98 9.41 -2.57
N ILE A 243 18.69 9.43 -1.44
CA ILE A 243 18.37 8.68 -0.24
C ILE A 243 18.01 9.67 0.87
N TYR A 244 16.83 9.50 1.43
CA TYR A 244 16.30 10.23 2.57
C TYR A 244 16.11 9.28 3.75
N ARG A 245 16.33 9.78 4.96
CA ARG A 245 16.22 8.99 6.18
C ARG A 245 15.55 9.77 7.30
N ILE A 246 15.02 9.02 8.25
CA ILE A 246 14.57 9.56 9.53
C ILE A 246 14.83 8.53 10.62
N GLU A 247 15.28 8.98 11.77
CA GLU A 247 15.46 8.16 12.97
C GLU A 247 14.22 8.31 13.85
N ILE A 248 13.61 7.19 14.22
CA ILE A 248 12.42 7.15 15.05
C ILE A 248 12.82 6.59 16.40
N ASP A 249 12.79 7.43 17.43
CA ASP A 249 12.86 6.96 18.82
C ASP A 249 11.64 6.07 19.09
N ASN A 250 11.87 4.77 19.27
CA ASN A 250 10.78 3.84 19.43
C ASN A 250 10.15 3.94 20.83
N LYS A 251 10.91 4.40 21.82
CA LYS A 251 10.43 4.61 23.19
C LYS A 251 9.58 5.86 23.30
N TYR A 252 10.03 6.96 22.71
CA TYR A 252 9.37 8.28 22.78
C TYR A 252 9.30 8.94 21.39
N PRO A 253 8.48 8.43 20.46
CA PRO A 253 8.40 8.97 19.12
C PRO A 253 7.83 10.39 19.13
N THR A 254 8.36 11.24 18.26
CA THR A 254 7.69 12.50 17.96
C THR A 254 6.58 12.25 16.94
N ALA A 255 5.40 12.86 17.14
CA ALA A 255 4.24 12.66 16.28
C ALA A 255 4.48 13.13 14.84
N PHE A 256 5.27 14.19 14.63
CA PHE A 256 5.60 14.74 13.32
C PHE A 256 7.10 14.87 13.17
N GLN A 257 7.66 14.29 12.12
CA GLN A 257 9.11 14.29 11.89
C GLN A 257 9.40 14.44 10.40
N VAL A 258 10.41 15.24 10.04
CA VAL A 258 10.77 15.50 8.64
C VAL A 258 11.95 14.62 8.24
N PHE A 259 11.90 14.04 7.05
CA PHE A 259 13.01 13.26 6.52
C PHE A 259 14.20 14.16 6.17
N GLU A 260 15.39 13.69 6.50
CA GLU A 260 16.65 14.31 6.16
C GLU A 260 17.24 13.69 4.90
N LEU A 261 17.86 14.52 4.05
CA LEU A 261 18.63 14.02 2.93
C LEU A 261 19.92 13.38 3.44
N MET A 262 20.08 12.07 3.25
CA MET A 262 21.29 11.33 3.62
C MET A 262 22.38 11.50 2.56
N GLY A 263 22.00 11.49 1.28
CA GLY A 263 22.95 11.57 0.18
C GLY A 263 22.41 10.96 -1.11
N TYR A 264 23.28 10.85 -2.11
CA TYR A 264 23.00 10.12 -3.34
C TYR A 264 23.64 8.72 -3.33
N SER A 265 23.05 7.77 -4.05
CA SER A 265 23.57 6.40 -4.14
C SER A 265 24.86 6.34 -4.96
N LYS A 266 25.92 5.72 -4.43
CA LYS A 266 27.14 5.43 -5.18
C LYS A 266 27.75 4.11 -4.73
N TYR A 267 28.24 3.34 -5.70
CA TYR A 267 28.99 2.13 -5.41
C TYR A 267 30.42 2.49 -4.98
N ASP A 268 30.79 2.05 -3.79
CA ASP A 268 32.14 2.16 -3.26
C ASP A 268 32.95 0.92 -3.65
N GLN A 269 34.04 1.12 -4.38
CA GLN A 269 34.90 0.04 -4.84
C GLN A 269 35.80 -0.52 -3.74
N GLN A 270 36.11 0.27 -2.71
CA GLN A 270 36.99 -0.17 -1.61
C GLN A 270 36.23 -1.06 -0.63
N GLU A 271 35.00 -0.66 -0.30
CA GLU A 271 34.11 -1.38 0.62
C GLU A 271 33.24 -2.42 -0.10
N GLU A 272 33.33 -2.50 -1.44
CA GLU A 272 32.48 -3.33 -2.31
C GLU A 272 30.97 -3.19 -1.99
N ALA A 273 30.55 -1.97 -1.66
CA ALA A 273 29.25 -1.68 -1.06
C ALA A 273 28.57 -0.45 -1.67
N TRP A 274 27.25 -0.44 -1.71
CA TRP A 274 26.49 0.77 -2.04
C TRP A 274 26.38 1.67 -0.80
N GLN A 275 26.84 2.91 -0.93
CA GLN A 275 26.82 3.91 0.15
C GLN A 275 26.09 5.19 -0.29
N ALA A 276 25.65 5.97 0.70
CA ALA A 276 25.08 7.29 0.48
C ALA A 276 26.19 8.36 0.61
N TYR A 277 26.46 9.06 -0.48
CA TYR A 277 27.48 10.11 -0.52
C TYR A 277 26.85 11.50 -0.42
N TYR A 278 27.51 12.42 0.29
CA TYR A 278 27.04 13.79 0.40
C TYR A 278 27.02 14.48 -0.97
N PRO A 279 25.97 15.27 -1.29
CA PRO A 279 25.93 16.02 -2.54
C PRO A 279 27.11 17.01 -2.62
N ASP A 280 27.87 16.91 -3.70
CA ASP A 280 29.09 17.69 -3.97
C ASP A 280 28.90 18.72 -5.10
N GLY A 281 27.65 18.91 -5.54
CA GLY A 281 27.28 19.78 -6.66
C GLY A 281 27.24 19.09 -8.01
N SER A 282 27.71 17.84 -8.12
CA SER A 282 27.59 17.04 -9.36
C SER A 282 26.15 16.57 -9.61
N VAL A 283 25.37 16.39 -8.54
CA VAL A 283 23.94 16.06 -8.60
C VAL A 283 23.13 17.35 -8.56
N THR A 284 22.18 17.51 -9.48
CA THR A 284 21.46 18.77 -9.71
C THR A 284 19.95 18.59 -9.69
N THR A 285 19.38 17.97 -10.72
CA THR A 285 17.92 17.85 -10.88
C THR A 285 17.33 16.76 -9.99
N ALA A 286 18.07 15.68 -9.73
CA ALA A 286 17.66 14.61 -8.82
C ALA A 286 17.46 15.11 -7.37
N LEU A 287 18.25 16.09 -6.91
CA LEU A 287 18.09 16.74 -5.60
C LEU A 287 16.74 17.45 -5.43
N LYS A 288 16.05 17.75 -6.53
CA LYS A 288 14.79 18.50 -6.56
C LYS A 288 13.59 17.62 -6.92
N LEU A 289 13.72 16.30 -6.80
CA LEU A 289 12.62 15.35 -6.99
C LEU A 289 11.64 15.36 -5.82
N ILE A 290 12.14 15.53 -4.60
CA ILE A 290 11.34 15.66 -3.37
C ILE A 290 11.58 17.05 -2.80
N ASP A 291 10.50 17.79 -2.57
CA ASP A 291 10.56 19.09 -1.88
C ASP A 291 10.68 18.89 -0.36
N SER A 292 9.85 18.00 0.17
CA SER A 292 9.86 17.62 1.58
C SER A 292 9.20 16.26 1.77
N ALA A 293 9.63 15.48 2.75
CA ALA A 293 8.91 14.29 3.20
C ALA A 293 8.64 14.37 4.70
N LEU A 294 7.40 14.07 5.10
CA LEU A 294 6.91 14.14 6.47
C LEU A 294 6.45 12.76 6.92
N LEU A 295 6.93 12.34 8.08
CA LEU A 295 6.41 11.20 8.83
C LEU A 295 5.43 11.70 9.90
N THR A 296 4.24 11.11 9.94
CA THR A 296 3.29 11.24 11.03
C THR A 296 3.14 9.88 11.72
N ILE A 297 3.28 9.86 13.05
CA ILE A 297 3.13 8.68 13.89
C ILE A 297 1.90 8.88 14.78
N GLU A 298 0.94 7.98 14.68
CA GLU A 298 -0.20 7.90 15.60
C GLU A 298 -0.03 6.67 16.50
N ARG A 299 -0.02 6.90 17.82
CA ARG A 299 -0.02 5.85 18.85
C ARG A 299 -1.14 6.12 19.86
N ASP A 300 -1.92 5.10 20.18
CA ASP A 300 -3.00 5.12 21.18
C ASP A 300 -2.60 4.43 22.49
#